data_AF-D7DA85-F1
#
_entry.id   AF-D7DA85-F1
#
_cell.length_a   1.000
_cell.length_b   1.000
_cell.length_c   1.000
_cell.angle_alpha   90.00
_cell.angle_beta   90.00
_cell.angle_gamma   90.00
#
_symmetry.space_group_name_H-M   'P 1'
#
loop_
_entity.id
_entity.type
_entity.pdbx_description
1 polymer ?
#
loop_
_entity_poly.entity_id
_entity_poly.type
_entity_poly.pdbx_seq_one_letter_code
_entity_poly.pdbx_strand_id
1 'polypeptide(L)'
;MPKLKKIILVTATHHPYHNLWSKLAEELASKYNAELEVKHEDYVFLIEHGDTDEYGMAWVPQILAEFDDGTIKVLLSQLPLNEALQPDAEKAVEIMSEKIKKYEGRS
;
A
#
# COMPACT_ATOMS: atom_id res chain seq x y z
N MET A 1 19.90 -3.20 5.77
CA MET A 1 18.70 -2.70 5.07
C MET A 1 17.51 -3.19 5.83
N PRO A 2 16.52 -2.33 6.05
CA PRO A 2 15.45 -2.67 6.94
C PRO A 2 14.58 -3.74 6.25
N LYS A 3 14.06 -4.67 7.04
CA LYS A 3 13.21 -5.75 6.53
C LYS A 3 11.76 -5.36 6.62
N LEU A 4 10.96 -5.81 5.65
CA LEU A 4 9.53 -5.61 5.72
C LEU A 4 8.98 -6.27 6.99
N LYS A 5 8.27 -5.50 7.81
CA LYS A 5 7.69 -5.96 9.06
C LYS A 5 6.17 -6.07 8.95
N LYS A 6 5.53 -5.05 8.36
CA LYS A 6 4.06 -4.96 8.29
C LYS A 6 3.60 -4.24 7.02
N ILE A 7 2.51 -4.73 6.45
CA ILE A 7 1.72 -4.05 5.42
C ILE A 7 0.57 -3.31 6.10
N ILE A 8 0.39 -2.03 5.75
CA ILE A 8 -0.65 -1.17 6.31
C ILE A 8 -1.57 -0.77 5.16
N LEU A 9 -2.85 -1.14 5.25
CA LEU A 9 -3.90 -0.66 4.35
C LEU A 9 -4.70 0.42 5.07
N VAL A 10 -4.72 1.63 4.53
CA VAL A 10 -5.69 2.65 4.94
C VAL A 10 -6.78 2.71 3.89
N THR A 11 -8.03 2.47 4.28
CA THR A 11 -9.15 2.32 3.34
C THR A 11 -10.46 2.85 3.92
N ALA A 12 -11.49 2.92 3.07
CA ALA A 12 -12.86 3.18 3.48
C ALA A 12 -13.75 2.00 3.05
N THR A 13 -14.63 1.54 3.94
CA THR A 13 -15.52 0.39 3.67
C THR A 13 -16.54 0.68 2.58
N HIS A 14 -16.89 1.95 2.39
CA HIS A 14 -17.82 2.41 1.35
C HIS A 14 -17.15 2.64 -0.01
N HIS A 15 -15.83 2.45 -0.12
CA HIS A 15 -15.12 2.64 -1.39
C HIS A 15 -15.47 1.50 -2.38
N PRO A 16 -15.78 1.79 -3.67
CA PRO A 16 -16.18 0.78 -4.65
C PRO A 16 -15.19 -0.38 -4.81
N TYR A 17 -13.90 -0.09 -4.65
CA TYR A 17 -12.83 -1.08 -4.74
C TYR A 17 -12.31 -1.58 -3.39
N HIS A 18 -13.02 -1.35 -2.28
CA HIS A 18 -12.58 -1.77 -0.95
C HIS A 18 -12.09 -3.24 -0.93
N ASN A 19 -12.90 -4.15 -1.47
CA ASN A 19 -12.56 -5.58 -1.53
C ASN A 19 -11.31 -5.88 -2.36
N LEU A 20 -11.04 -5.12 -3.41
CA LEU A 20 -9.83 -5.29 -4.22
C LEU A 20 -8.60 -4.86 -3.44
N TRP A 21 -8.64 -3.69 -2.80
CA TRP A 21 -7.54 -3.17 -1.99
C TRP A 21 -7.22 -4.05 -0.78
N SER A 22 -8.24 -4.59 -0.10
CA SER A 22 -8.05 -5.55 0.99
C SER A 22 -7.36 -6.82 0.50
N LYS A 23 -7.80 -7.40 -0.63
CA LYS A 23 -7.14 -8.57 -1.23
C LYS A 23 -5.69 -8.31 -1.62
N LEU A 24 -5.40 -7.15 -2.21
CA LEU A 24 -4.04 -6.75 -2.57
C LEU A 24 -3.12 -6.67 -1.34
N ALA A 25 -3.61 -6.10 -0.25
CA ALA A 25 -2.85 -6.00 1.00
C ALA A 25 -2.64 -7.37 1.67
N GLU A 26 -3.68 -8.22 1.70
CA GLU A 26 -3.62 -9.59 2.21
C GLU A 26 -2.64 -10.47 1.41
N GLU A 27 -2.70 -10.40 0.08
CA GLU A 27 -1.80 -11.13 -0.81
C GLU A 27 -0.35 -10.72 -0.55
N LEU A 28 -0.09 -9.41 -0.47
CA LEU A 28 1.24 -8.89 -0.26
C LEU A 28 1.80 -9.26 1.12
N ALA A 29 0.99 -9.14 2.18
CA ALA A 29 1.37 -9.54 3.52
C ALA A 29 1.71 -11.04 3.58
N SER A 30 0.88 -11.89 2.95
CA SER A 30 1.10 -13.34 2.89
C SER A 30 2.38 -13.70 2.12
N LYS A 31 2.59 -13.07 0.96
CA LYS A 31 3.75 -13.30 0.09
C LYS A 31 5.08 -13.00 0.79
N TYR A 32 5.10 -11.99 1.66
CA TYR A 32 6.30 -11.56 2.37
C TYR A 32 6.35 -12.05 3.82
N ASN A 33 5.35 -12.81 4.29
CA ASN A 33 5.21 -13.22 5.68
C ASN A 33 5.31 -12.03 6.65
N ALA A 34 4.59 -10.95 6.32
CA ALA A 34 4.51 -9.72 7.09
C ALA A 34 3.16 -9.62 7.81
N GLU A 35 3.10 -8.83 8.89
CA GLU A 35 1.83 -8.50 9.53
C GLU A 35 0.94 -7.67 8.58
N LEU A 36 -0.38 -7.77 8.74
CA LEU A 36 -1.34 -6.90 8.05
C LEU A 36 -2.10 -6.07 9.08
N GLU A 37 -2.08 -4.75 8.90
CA GLU A 37 -2.87 -3.81 9.68
C GLU A 37 -3.82 -3.05 8.74
N VAL A 38 -5.11 -3.05 9.07
CA VAL A 38 -6.13 -2.31 8.31
C VAL A 38 -6.62 -1.15 9.16
N LYS A 39 -6.49 0.07 8.63
CA LYS A 39 -6.98 1.31 9.21
C LYS A 39 -8.15 1.81 8.36
N HIS A 40 -9.20 2.30 9.03
CA HIS A 40 -10.37 2.84 8.36
C HIS A 40 -10.39 4.36 8.48
N GLU A 41 -10.38 5.05 7.33
CA GLU A 41 -10.51 6.51 7.25
C GLU A 41 -9.51 7.28 8.14
N ASP A 42 -8.32 6.70 8.36
CA ASP A 42 -7.25 7.31 9.15
C ASP A 42 -6.46 8.30 8.29
N TYR A 43 -7.10 9.43 7.97
CA TYR A 43 -6.51 10.48 7.15
C TYR A 43 -5.30 11.14 7.82
N VAL A 44 -5.25 11.19 9.16
CA VAL A 44 -4.10 11.72 9.89
C VAL A 44 -2.86 10.88 9.58
N PHE A 45 -2.98 9.55 9.68
CA PHE A 45 -1.89 8.65 9.33
C PHE A 45 -1.41 8.83 7.88
N LEU A 46 -2.33 9.02 6.93
CA LEU A 46 -1.94 9.24 5.54
C LEU A 46 -1.34 10.62 5.27
N ILE A 47 -1.73 11.66 6.01
CA ILE A 47 -1.08 12.97 5.91
C ILE A 47 0.37 12.88 6.44
N GLU A 48 0.61 12.09 7.47
CA GLU A 48 1.94 11.93 8.07
C GLU A 48 2.87 11.01 7.27
N HIS A 49 2.32 9.95 6.64
CA HIS A 49 3.12 8.86 6.07
C HIS A 49 2.73 8.45 4.66
N GLY A 50 1.56 8.86 4.20
CA GLY A 50 0.98 8.51 2.91
C GLY A 50 1.44 9.41 1.78
N ASP A 51 0.80 9.21 0.64
CA ASP A 51 0.87 10.07 -0.51
C ASP A 51 -0.16 11.20 -0.35
N THR A 52 0.29 12.43 -0.51
CA THR A 52 -0.54 13.63 -0.43
C THR A 52 -0.43 14.43 -1.72
N ASP A 53 -1.47 15.17 -2.06
CA ASP A 53 -1.40 16.15 -3.13
C ASP A 53 -0.57 17.39 -2.75
N GLU A 54 -0.52 18.37 -3.66
CA GLU A 54 0.22 19.63 -3.49
C GLU A 54 -0.29 20.49 -2.32
N TYR A 55 -1.50 20.23 -1.82
CA TYR A 55 -2.12 20.91 -0.68
C TYR A 55 -1.97 20.12 0.63
N GLY A 56 -1.31 18.97 0.60
CA GLY A 56 -1.16 18.09 1.76
C GLY A 56 -2.41 17.26 2.06
N MET A 57 -3.36 17.15 1.12
CA MET A 57 -4.55 16.32 1.31
C MET A 57 -4.24 14.88 0.94
N ALA A 58 -4.60 13.97 1.85
CA ALA A 58 -4.49 12.54 1.63
C ALA A 58 -5.81 11.93 1.19
N TRP A 59 -5.73 10.93 0.32
CA TRP A 59 -6.87 10.19 -0.19
C TRP A 59 -6.77 8.72 0.19
N VAL A 60 -7.89 8.12 0.56
CA VAL A 60 -8.02 6.66 0.72
C VAL A 60 -8.56 6.05 -0.57
N PRO A 61 -8.21 4.80 -0.90
CA PRO A 61 -7.32 3.89 -0.18
C PRO A 61 -5.83 4.01 -0.56
N GLN A 62 -4.94 3.66 0.37
CA GLN A 62 -3.50 3.50 0.12
C GLN A 62 -2.93 2.28 0.86
N ILE A 63 -1.91 1.65 0.27
CA ILE A 63 -1.11 0.57 0.89
C ILE A 63 0.29 1.08 1.17
N LEU A 64 0.75 0.90 2.41
CA LEU A 64 2.07 1.28 2.89
C LEU A 64 2.78 0.05 3.48
N ALA A 65 4.09 0.17 3.66
CA ALA A 65 4.92 -0.79 4.38
C ALA A 65 5.58 -0.11 5.58
N GLU A 66 5.52 -0.75 6.74
CA GLU A 66 6.38 -0.48 7.90
C GLU A 66 7.53 -1.48 7.89
N PHE A 67 8.75 -0.99 8.03
CA PHE A 67 9.95 -1.80 8.14
C PHE A 67 10.43 -1.93 9.60
N ASP A 68 11.35 -2.86 9.86
CA ASP A 68 11.86 -3.15 11.21
C ASP A 68 12.65 -2.00 11.86
N ASP A 69 13.13 -1.03 11.08
CA ASP A 69 13.73 0.22 11.57
C ASP A 69 12.70 1.32 11.91
N GLY A 70 11.41 1.02 11.76
CA GLY A 70 10.30 1.95 12.01
C GLY A 70 9.98 2.87 10.83
N THR A 71 10.67 2.75 9.70
CA THR A 71 10.36 3.56 8.52
C THR A 71 9.05 3.11 7.88
N ILE A 72 8.24 4.07 7.44
CA ILE A 72 7.00 3.84 6.69
C ILE A 72 7.18 4.34 5.25
N LYS A 73 6.77 3.53 4.27
CA LYS A 73 6.86 3.86 2.84
C LYS A 73 5.58 3.53 2.10
N VAL A 74 5.13 4.45 1.24
CA VAL A 74 4.00 4.22 0.35
C VAL A 74 4.35 3.19 -0.73
N LEU A 75 3.57 2.11 -0.78
CA LEU A 75 3.67 1.11 -1.82
C LEU A 75 2.71 1.42 -2.96
N LEU A 76 1.48 1.80 -2.66
CA LEU A 76 0.46 2.07 -3.68
C LEU A 76 -0.55 3.11 -3.18
N SER A 77 -0.68 4.23 -3.90
CA SER A 77 -1.71 5.25 -3.68
C SER A 77 -2.72 5.35 -4.82
N GLN A 78 -2.43 4.71 -5.96
CA GLN A 78 -3.30 4.67 -7.14
C GLN A 78 -3.29 3.26 -7.75
N LEU A 79 -4.47 2.74 -8.12
CA LEU A 79 -4.55 1.48 -8.85
C LEU A 79 -3.99 1.66 -10.27
N PRO A 80 -3.03 0.83 -10.71
CA PRO A 80 -2.69 0.75 -12.11
C PRO A 80 -3.89 0.21 -12.90
N LEU A 81 -3.97 0.60 -14.17
CA LEU A 81 -5.02 0.19 -15.09
C LEU A 81 -4.43 -0.68 -16.20
N ASN A 82 -5.20 -1.66 -16.65
CA ASN A 82 -4.89 -2.48 -17.82
C ASN A 82 -5.28 -1.77 -19.12
N GLU A 83 -5.07 -2.42 -20.27
CA GLU A 83 -5.42 -1.87 -21.59
C GLU A 83 -6.92 -1.56 -21.76
N ALA A 84 -7.79 -2.21 -20.97
CA ALA A 84 -9.23 -1.97 -20.95
C ALA A 84 -9.65 -0.88 -19.95
N LEU A 85 -8.70 -0.13 -19.37
CA LEU A 85 -8.93 0.88 -18.33
C LEU A 85 -9.58 0.33 -17.05
N GLN A 86 -9.39 -0.96 -16.78
CA GLN A 86 -9.84 -1.61 -15.55
C GLN A 86 -8.68 -1.78 -14.57
N PRO A 87 -8.93 -1.84 -13.25
CA PRO A 87 -7.89 -2.10 -12.27
C PRO A 87 -7.06 -3.34 -12.56
N ASP A 88 -5.75 -3.19 -12.57
CA ASP A 88 -4.78 -4.26 -12.82
C ASP A 88 -4.17 -4.74 -11.49
N ALA A 89 -4.75 -5.81 -10.93
CA ALA A 89 -4.30 -6.35 -9.66
C ALA A 89 -2.88 -6.95 -9.73
N GLU A 90 -2.55 -7.63 -10.83
CA GLU A 90 -1.24 -8.25 -11.01
C GLU A 90 -0.16 -7.18 -11.08
N LYS A 91 -0.39 -6.12 -11.87
CA LYS A 91 0.54 -4.99 -11.95
C LYS A 91 0.68 -4.26 -10.61
N ALA A 92 -0.40 -4.13 -9.85
CA ALA A 92 -0.35 -3.53 -8.52
C ALA A 92 0.59 -4.32 -7.58
N VAL A 93 0.46 -5.65 -7.53
CA VAL A 93 1.32 -6.52 -6.72
C VAL A 93 2.78 -6.45 -7.18
N GLU A 94 3.03 -6.40 -8.49
CA GLU A 94 4.37 -6.22 -9.05
C GLU A 94 5.01 -4.92 -8.58
N ILE A 95 4.33 -3.78 -8.77
CA ILE A 95 4.81 -2.45 -8.36
C ILE A 95 5.16 -2.42 -6.87
N MET A 96 4.27 -2.94 -6.03
CA MET A 96 4.49 -2.98 -4.58
C MET A 96 5.67 -3.89 -4.22
N SER A 97 5.78 -5.05 -4.87
CA SER A 97 6.87 -6.01 -4.65
C SER A 97 8.24 -5.42 -5.05
N GLU A 98 8.30 -4.69 -6.17
CA GLU A 98 9.50 -4.00 -6.62
C GLU A 98 9.94 -2.90 -5.65
N LYS A 99 8.99 -2.10 -5.17
CA LYS A 99 9.24 -1.08 -4.14
C LYS A 99 9.81 -1.71 -2.87
N ILE A 100 9.20 -2.78 -2.36
CA ILE A 100 9.71 -3.50 -1.17
C ILE A 100 11.14 -3.97 -1.41
N LYS A 101 11.42 -4.67 -2.53
CA LYS A 101 12.77 -5.15 -2.86
C LYS A 101 13.79 -4.01 -2.92
N LYS A 102 13.41 -2.86 -3.50
CA LYS A 102 14.24 -1.67 -3.55
C LYS A 102 14.57 -1.14 -2.15
N TYR A 103 13.60 -1.11 -1.23
CA TYR A 103 13.81 -0.66 0.15
C TYR A 103 14.63 -1.67 0.99
N GLU A 104 14.51 -2.97 0.71
CA GLU A 104 15.39 -4.01 1.27
C GLU A 104 16.76 -4.09 0.56
N GLY A 105 16.93 -3.36 -0.55
CA GLY A 105 18.08 -3.33 -1.47
C GLY A 105 18.49 -4.67 -2.02
N ARG A 106 17.47 -5.43 -2.43
CA ARG A 106 17.62 -6.56 -3.32
C ARG A 106 17.50 -6.00 -4.74
N SER A 107 18.64 -5.67 -5.35
CA SER A 107 18.77 -5.29 -6.77
C SER A 107 18.93 -6.54 -7.63
#